data_AF-A0A8C2X9E1-F1
#
_entry.id   AF-A0A8C2X9E1-F1
#
_cell.length_a   1.000
_cell.length_b   1.000
_cell.length_c   1.000
_cell.angle_alpha   90.00
_cell.angle_beta   90.00
_cell.angle_gamma   90.00
#
_symmetry.space_group_name_H-M   'P 1'
#
loop_
_entity.id
_entity.type
_entity.pdbx_description
1 polymer ?
#
loop_
_entity_poly.entity_id
_entity_poly.type
_entity_poly.pdbx_seq_one_letter_code
_entity_poly.pdbx_strand_id
1 'polypeptide(L)'
;MVKLNLDPIELYNHWFDGMAMLHQFKIANGQVTYMSRFLNSDAYKNNSEKDRIVMSEFGTLAMADPCKNIFQRFLSRFEMMAPTDNASVSFVKYKGDYFVSTETNFMHKVNPNNLETLEKVDWSKFIAVNGATAHPHYDSDGTTYNMGNSYGSKGAQYNIISVPPEKTDAKDTLQGAKILCSIAPRNKSHPSYYHSFAMSENYVVFIEQPIKMDLLKIVTCKLRGKALSDGIYWDPKQDTVFHLVDKQSGEYHTKAISTFHQINAFEEDGFLMLDMCCSEDGQAINNYLIQNLRKSGDALDEVYNTMSRVFPRRFVLPLHVNGESPSDQNLNTRPFSAATCVQISKDKVFCQHEDLHGDDLLEYGGLEFPQINYRRCNTRPYRYFYGCGFRHLVGDSLLKMDLKDKTLKVWYQKGFFPSEPAFVPSPDAVEEDDGLILSVVLCPSQDKGAFLLVLDAKNFEELARAYVPVNMAYGFHGTFEASA
;
A
#
# COMPACT_ATOMS: atom_id res chain seq x y z
N MET A 1 -1.76 -40.68 -36.65
CA MET A 1 -1.96 -40.09 -35.30
C MET A 1 -1.53 -38.65 -35.35
N VAL A 2 -2.45 -37.70 -35.13
CA VAL A 2 -2.11 -36.29 -34.92
C VAL A 2 -1.78 -36.15 -33.43
N LYS A 3 -0.54 -35.77 -33.09
CA LYS A 3 -0.20 -35.37 -31.72
C LYS A 3 -0.81 -33.99 -31.49
N LEU A 4 -1.82 -33.92 -30.63
CA LEU A 4 -2.29 -32.66 -30.07
C LEU A 4 -1.39 -32.37 -28.86
N ASN A 5 -0.69 -31.23 -28.88
CA ASN A 5 0.00 -30.73 -27.70
C ASN A 5 -1.04 -30.00 -26.86
N LEU A 6 -1.13 -30.33 -25.57
CA LEU A 6 -1.83 -29.48 -24.60
C LEU A 6 -0.88 -28.34 -24.28
N ASP A 7 -1.25 -27.12 -24.66
CA ASP A 7 -0.54 -25.94 -24.18
C ASP A 7 -0.85 -25.76 -22.68
N PRO A 8 0.16 -25.64 -21.81
CA PRO A 8 -0.07 -25.41 -20.39
C PRO A 8 -0.77 -24.05 -20.21
N ILE A 9 -1.84 -24.03 -19.40
CA ILE A 9 -2.51 -22.79 -19.01
C ILE A 9 -1.50 -21.96 -18.22
N GLU A 10 -1.18 -20.77 -18.72
CA GLU A 10 -0.35 -19.80 -18.01
C GLU A 10 -1.20 -19.14 -16.92
N LEU A 11 -0.74 -19.23 -15.67
CA LEU A 11 -1.43 -18.70 -14.51
C LEU A 11 -0.54 -17.70 -13.78
N TYR A 12 -1.17 -16.66 -13.24
CA TYR A 12 -0.51 -15.75 -12.31
C TYR A 12 -0.18 -16.47 -11.00
N ASN A 13 1.00 -16.17 -10.46
CA ASN A 13 1.55 -16.80 -9.26
C ASN A 13 1.43 -15.94 -8.00
N HIS A 14 1.18 -14.64 -8.12
CA HIS A 14 1.05 -13.73 -6.98
C HIS A 14 -0.25 -12.92 -7.06
N TRP A 15 -0.83 -12.58 -5.90
CA TRP A 15 -2.08 -11.81 -5.82
C TRP A 15 -2.03 -10.49 -6.59
N PHE A 16 -0.88 -9.81 -6.54
CA PHE A 16 -0.63 -8.52 -7.20
C PHE A 16 -0.59 -8.58 -8.74
N ASP A 17 -0.53 -9.77 -9.33
CA ASP A 17 -0.33 -9.93 -10.78
C ASP A 17 -1.63 -9.90 -11.58
N GLY A 18 -2.79 -10.01 -10.92
CA GLY A 18 -4.09 -9.98 -11.59
C GLY A 18 -4.30 -8.67 -12.36
N MET A 19 -4.87 -8.77 -13.57
CA MET A 19 -5.12 -7.59 -14.41
C MET A 19 -6.09 -6.63 -13.71
N ALA A 20 -5.71 -5.35 -13.65
CA ALA A 20 -6.43 -4.31 -12.97
C ALA A 20 -7.89 -4.20 -13.47
N MET A 21 -8.83 -4.32 -12.54
CA MET A 21 -10.24 -4.05 -12.76
C MET A 21 -10.67 -2.91 -11.84
N LEU A 22 -11.25 -1.88 -12.43
CA LEU A 22 -11.81 -0.74 -11.72
C LEU A 22 -13.24 -1.05 -11.34
N HIS A 23 -13.62 -0.70 -10.13
CA HIS A 23 -14.97 -0.87 -9.59
C HIS A 23 -15.51 0.48 -9.12
N GLN A 24 -16.76 0.79 -9.43
CA GLN A 24 -17.44 1.99 -8.98
C GLN A 24 -18.81 1.66 -8.41
N PHE A 25 -19.09 2.21 -7.24
CA PHE A 25 -20.43 2.36 -6.69
C PHE A 25 -20.77 3.84 -6.66
N LYS A 26 -21.76 4.25 -7.44
CA LYS A 26 -22.26 5.62 -7.45
C LYS A 26 -23.53 5.69 -6.61
N ILE A 27 -23.50 6.53 -5.58
CA ILE A 27 -24.61 6.73 -4.64
C ILE A 27 -25.27 8.07 -4.98
N ALA A 28 -26.56 8.06 -5.29
CA ALA A 28 -27.32 9.27 -5.57
C ALA A 28 -28.80 9.06 -5.24
N ASN A 29 -29.42 10.01 -4.53
CA ASN A 29 -30.85 10.01 -4.22
C ASN A 29 -31.36 8.69 -3.60
N GLY A 30 -30.58 8.10 -2.68
CA GLY A 30 -30.90 6.82 -2.04
C GLY A 30 -30.76 5.59 -2.93
N GLN A 31 -30.24 5.73 -4.15
CA GLN A 31 -29.96 4.64 -5.08
C GLN A 31 -28.45 4.43 -5.22
N VAL A 32 -28.07 3.18 -5.50
CA VAL A 32 -26.69 2.79 -5.78
C VAL A 32 -26.63 2.12 -7.15
N THR A 33 -25.78 2.63 -8.03
CA THR A 33 -25.47 1.99 -9.31
C THR A 33 -24.04 1.47 -9.30
N TYR A 34 -23.82 0.33 -9.94
CA TYR A 34 -22.51 -0.30 -10.01
C TYR A 34 -22.00 -0.39 -11.45
N MET A 35 -20.69 -0.23 -11.62
CA MET A 35 -19.97 -0.41 -12.87
C MET A 35 -18.58 -0.98 -12.58
N SER A 36 -18.10 -1.84 -13.49
CA SER A 36 -16.69 -2.18 -13.55
C SER A 36 -16.13 -2.17 -14.95
N ARG A 37 -14.82 -1.99 -15.06
CA ARG A 37 -14.09 -1.96 -16.32
C ARG A 37 -12.66 -2.41 -16.09
N PHE A 38 -12.15 -3.32 -16.94
CA PHE A 38 -10.72 -3.60 -16.98
C PHE A 38 -9.96 -2.34 -17.40
N LEU A 39 -8.84 -2.08 -16.73
CA LEU A 39 -7.91 -1.05 -17.16
C LEU A 39 -7.38 -1.41 -18.55
N ASN A 40 -7.49 -0.48 -19.50
CA ASN A 40 -6.97 -0.68 -20.85
C ASN A 40 -5.44 -0.46 -20.92
N SER A 41 -4.69 -1.15 -20.05
CA SER A 41 -3.23 -1.08 -19.96
C SER A 41 -2.55 -1.82 -21.11
N ASP A 42 -1.27 -1.53 -21.34
CA ASP A 42 -0.48 -2.30 -22.30
C ASP A 42 -0.35 -3.76 -21.88
N ALA A 43 -0.20 -4.05 -20.58
CA ALA A 43 -0.24 -5.41 -20.06
C ALA A 43 -1.54 -6.13 -20.44
N TYR A 44 -2.70 -5.51 -20.16
CA TYR A 44 -4.01 -6.10 -20.44
C TYR A 44 -4.26 -6.33 -21.94
N LYS A 45 -3.98 -5.32 -22.77
CA LYS A 45 -4.13 -5.41 -24.24
C LYS A 45 -3.24 -6.52 -24.80
N ASN A 46 -1.95 -6.51 -24.46
CA ASN A 46 -0.99 -7.47 -25.01
C ASN A 46 -1.29 -8.91 -24.59
N ASN A 47 -1.74 -9.11 -23.35
CA ASN A 47 -2.13 -10.44 -22.85
C ASN A 47 -3.43 -10.91 -23.51
N SER A 48 -4.42 -10.02 -23.68
CA SER A 48 -5.71 -10.33 -24.30
C SER A 48 -5.58 -10.63 -25.80
N GLU A 49 -4.76 -9.86 -26.54
CA GLU A 49 -4.53 -10.08 -27.97
C GLU A 49 -3.84 -11.41 -28.27
N LYS A 50 -3.01 -11.91 -27.34
CA LYS A 50 -2.20 -13.12 -27.54
C LYS A 50 -2.73 -14.34 -26.78
N ASP A 51 -3.78 -14.16 -25.98
CA ASP A 51 -4.38 -15.18 -25.11
C ASP A 51 -3.36 -15.90 -24.20
N ARG A 52 -2.39 -15.13 -23.67
CA ARG A 52 -1.29 -15.63 -22.83
C ARG A 52 -0.62 -14.49 -22.06
N ILE A 53 0.17 -14.81 -21.03
CA ILE A 53 0.96 -13.83 -20.28
C ILE A 53 2.22 -13.48 -21.10
N VAL A 54 2.24 -12.29 -21.68
CA VAL A 54 3.39 -11.78 -22.45
C VAL A 54 4.13 -10.64 -21.78
N MET A 55 3.49 -9.96 -20.83
CA MET A 55 4.15 -9.02 -19.94
C MET A 55 4.40 -9.68 -18.59
N SER A 56 5.62 -9.56 -18.08
CA SER A 56 5.94 -10.09 -16.75
C SER A 56 5.38 -9.15 -15.70
N GLU A 57 4.79 -9.73 -14.66
CA GLU A 57 4.25 -9.03 -13.51
C GLU A 57 5.17 -9.24 -12.30
N PHE A 58 4.74 -8.81 -11.11
CA PHE A 58 5.53 -8.84 -9.89
C PHE A 58 5.99 -10.25 -9.52
N GLY A 59 5.06 -11.21 -9.43
CA GLY A 59 5.33 -12.60 -9.06
C GLY A 59 5.36 -13.58 -10.25
N THR A 60 5.16 -13.10 -11.47
CA THR A 60 5.00 -13.97 -12.65
C THR A 60 5.88 -13.51 -13.80
N LEU A 61 6.87 -14.33 -14.17
CA LEU A 61 7.67 -14.12 -15.36
C LEU A 61 6.91 -14.60 -16.61
N ALA A 62 6.73 -13.71 -17.58
CA ALA A 62 6.13 -14.06 -18.88
C ALA A 62 7.02 -15.07 -19.62
N MET A 63 6.41 -16.11 -20.18
CA MET A 63 7.16 -17.11 -20.94
C MET A 63 7.60 -16.56 -22.30
N ALA A 64 8.75 -17.05 -22.79
CA ALA A 64 9.25 -16.68 -24.10
C ALA A 64 8.30 -17.15 -25.20
N ASP A 65 7.96 -16.22 -26.10
CA ASP A 65 7.07 -16.40 -27.25
C ASP A 65 7.28 -17.78 -27.93
N PRO A 66 6.23 -18.63 -27.97
CA PRO A 66 6.30 -19.96 -28.54
C PRO A 66 6.52 -19.95 -30.06
N CYS A 67 6.20 -18.85 -30.75
CA CYS A 67 6.43 -18.68 -32.18
C CYS A 67 7.90 -18.36 -32.52
N LYS A 68 8.72 -17.98 -31.52
CA LYS A 68 10.16 -17.74 -31.69
C LYS A 68 10.91 -19.07 -31.75
N ASN A 69 11.89 -19.16 -32.65
CA ASN A 69 12.78 -20.33 -32.68
C ASN A 69 13.71 -20.38 -31.45
N ILE A 70 14.38 -21.51 -31.21
CA ILE A 70 15.21 -21.74 -30.01
C ILE A 70 16.26 -20.62 -29.81
N PHE A 71 16.89 -20.16 -30.90
CA PHE A 71 17.90 -19.10 -30.85
C PHE A 71 17.29 -17.74 -30.50
N GLN A 72 16.14 -17.39 -31.09
CA GLN A 72 15.40 -16.17 -30.74
C GLN A 72 14.85 -16.21 -29.31
N ARG A 73 14.42 -17.38 -28.82
CA ARG A 73 14.01 -17.57 -27.41
C ARG A 73 15.20 -17.38 -26.47
N PHE A 74 16.38 -17.89 -26.82
CA PHE A 74 17.61 -17.65 -26.06
C PHE A 74 17.97 -16.16 -26.03
N LEU A 75 18.00 -15.49 -27.20
CA LEU A 75 18.29 -14.06 -27.30
C LEU A 75 17.28 -13.19 -26.53
N SER A 76 16.00 -13.56 -26.53
CA SER A 76 14.97 -12.80 -25.81
C SER A 76 15.24 -12.70 -24.31
N ARG A 77 15.99 -13.63 -23.71
CA ARG A 77 16.34 -13.58 -22.28
C ARG A 77 17.27 -12.41 -21.93
N PHE A 78 17.96 -11.86 -22.93
CA PHE A 78 18.88 -10.73 -22.78
C PHE A 78 18.21 -9.37 -23.05
N GLU A 79 16.97 -9.34 -23.55
CA GLU A 79 16.19 -8.10 -23.65
C GLU A 79 15.79 -7.61 -22.26
N MET A 80 16.06 -6.32 -21.97
CA MET A 80 15.63 -5.70 -20.72
C MET A 80 14.11 -5.76 -20.57
N MET A 81 13.65 -6.01 -19.35
CA MET A 81 12.22 -6.11 -19.06
C MET A 81 11.60 -4.71 -19.00
N ALA A 82 10.52 -4.52 -19.75
CA ALA A 82 9.70 -3.32 -19.63
C ALA A 82 8.93 -3.37 -18.29
N PRO A 83 8.89 -2.28 -17.52
CA PRO A 83 8.05 -2.19 -16.33
C PRO A 83 6.57 -2.39 -16.70
N THR A 84 5.84 -3.17 -15.90
CA THR A 84 4.39 -3.33 -16.06
C THR A 84 3.66 -2.00 -15.87
N ASP A 85 2.59 -1.82 -16.62
CA ASP A 85 1.62 -0.73 -16.43
C ASP A 85 0.26 -1.25 -15.95
N ASN A 86 0.24 -2.47 -15.39
CA ASN A 86 -0.89 -3.04 -14.67
C ASN A 86 -1.12 -2.29 -13.35
N ALA A 87 -1.83 -1.16 -13.43
CA ALA A 87 -2.11 -0.29 -12.29
C ALA A 87 -3.29 -0.81 -11.44
N SER A 88 -3.06 -1.90 -10.71
CA SER A 88 -4.07 -2.64 -9.94
C SER A 88 -4.19 -2.25 -8.46
N VAL A 89 -3.36 -1.33 -7.96
CA VAL A 89 -3.19 -1.12 -6.50
C VAL A 89 -4.16 -0.07 -5.96
N SER A 90 -4.09 1.17 -6.47
CA SER A 90 -4.84 2.29 -5.87
C SER A 90 -5.26 3.37 -6.87
N PHE A 91 -6.28 4.13 -6.50
CA PHE A 91 -6.61 5.42 -7.11
C PHE A 91 -5.80 6.54 -6.45
N VAL A 92 -5.14 7.36 -7.27
CA VAL A 92 -4.29 8.47 -6.82
C VAL A 92 -4.69 9.78 -7.50
N LYS A 93 -4.48 10.90 -6.82
CA LYS A 93 -4.87 12.23 -7.31
C LYS A 93 -3.65 13.12 -7.56
N TYR A 94 -3.54 13.66 -8.77
CA TYR A 94 -2.52 14.67 -9.09
C TYR A 94 -3.18 15.81 -9.82
N LYS A 95 -2.94 17.05 -9.36
CA LYS A 95 -3.53 18.26 -9.96
C LYS A 95 -5.06 18.18 -10.12
N GLY A 96 -5.72 17.52 -9.18
CA GLY A 96 -7.17 17.31 -9.21
C GLY A 96 -7.68 16.19 -10.13
N ASP A 97 -6.84 15.58 -10.97
CA ASP A 97 -7.23 14.45 -11.82
C ASP A 97 -7.03 13.10 -11.13
N TYR A 98 -7.84 12.11 -11.52
CA TYR A 98 -7.75 10.73 -11.04
C TYR A 98 -6.87 9.89 -11.95
N PHE A 99 -5.96 9.17 -11.30
CA PHE A 99 -5.13 8.15 -11.91
C PHE A 99 -5.30 6.85 -11.14
N VAL A 100 -4.98 5.75 -11.80
CA VAL A 100 -4.77 4.46 -11.14
C VAL A 100 -3.30 4.11 -11.21
N SER A 101 -2.77 3.60 -10.10
CA SER A 101 -1.34 3.34 -9.93
C SER A 101 -1.06 1.91 -9.50
N THR A 102 0.10 1.42 -9.90
CA THR A 102 0.87 0.38 -9.22
C THR A 102 2.15 1.03 -8.66
N GLU A 103 3.21 0.27 -8.44
CA GLU A 103 4.48 0.76 -7.88
C GLU A 103 5.61 0.93 -8.93
N THR A 104 5.25 0.99 -10.21
CA THR A 104 6.19 1.26 -11.31
C THR A 104 6.18 2.75 -11.67
N ASN A 105 6.93 3.13 -12.71
CA ASN A 105 6.90 4.49 -13.25
C ASN A 105 5.64 4.79 -14.08
N PHE A 106 4.76 3.82 -14.32
CA PHE A 106 3.55 4.01 -15.11
C PHE A 106 2.30 4.10 -14.26
N MET A 107 1.46 5.09 -14.57
CA MET A 107 0.11 5.22 -14.07
C MET A 107 -0.84 5.56 -15.22
N HIS A 108 -2.14 5.42 -15.01
CA HIS A 108 -3.14 5.72 -16.04
C HIS A 108 -4.17 6.71 -15.55
N LYS A 109 -4.35 7.82 -16.26
CA LYS A 109 -5.45 8.75 -16.04
C LYS A 109 -6.76 8.04 -16.38
N VAL A 110 -7.76 8.16 -15.51
CA VAL A 110 -9.07 7.53 -15.70
C VAL A 110 -10.19 8.54 -15.55
N ASN A 111 -11.27 8.34 -16.29
CA ASN A 111 -12.47 9.13 -16.12
C ASN A 111 -13.29 8.57 -14.95
N PRO A 112 -13.45 9.31 -13.84
CA PRO A 112 -14.17 8.80 -12.67
C PRO A 112 -15.67 8.61 -12.94
N ASN A 113 -16.26 9.14 -14.01
CA ASN A 113 -17.69 8.97 -14.27
C ASN A 113 -18.04 7.68 -15.01
N ASN A 114 -17.11 7.10 -15.77
CA ASN A 114 -17.34 5.94 -16.63
C ASN A 114 -16.21 4.89 -16.58
N LEU A 115 -15.19 5.09 -15.73
CA LEU A 115 -13.98 4.26 -15.60
C LEU A 115 -13.16 4.07 -16.88
N GLU A 116 -13.35 4.92 -17.89
CA GLU A 116 -12.58 4.87 -19.12
C GLU A 116 -11.11 5.21 -18.86
N THR A 117 -10.20 4.40 -19.42
CA THR A 117 -8.76 4.66 -19.43
C THR A 117 -8.46 5.75 -20.47
N LEU A 118 -7.91 6.88 -20.03
CA LEU A 118 -7.70 8.05 -20.88
C LEU A 118 -6.26 8.16 -21.38
N GLU A 119 -5.29 8.18 -20.46
CA GLU A 119 -3.89 8.47 -20.79
C GLU A 119 -2.93 7.67 -19.91
N LYS A 120 -1.92 7.07 -20.54
CA LYS A 120 -0.78 6.45 -19.84
C LYS A 120 0.27 7.51 -19.54
N VAL A 121 0.57 7.72 -18.27
CA VAL A 121 1.56 8.69 -17.79
C VAL A 121 2.79 7.95 -17.28
N ASP A 122 3.96 8.50 -17.61
CA ASP A 122 5.26 7.95 -17.25
C ASP A 122 6.02 8.97 -16.40
N TRP A 123 6.21 8.65 -15.11
CA TRP A 123 6.93 9.49 -14.15
C TRP A 123 8.32 9.90 -14.64
N SER A 124 9.02 9.02 -15.37
CA SER A 124 10.40 9.24 -15.82
C SER A 124 10.53 10.38 -16.84
N LYS A 125 9.42 10.80 -17.45
CA LYS A 125 9.38 11.96 -18.37
C LYS A 125 9.40 13.30 -17.64
N PHE A 126 9.13 13.31 -16.33
CA PHE A 126 9.00 14.54 -15.54
C PHE A 126 10.13 14.68 -14.52
N ILE A 127 10.47 13.58 -13.84
CA ILE A 127 11.53 13.53 -12.83
C ILE A 127 12.29 12.20 -12.92
N ALA A 128 13.53 12.18 -12.42
CA ALA A 128 14.41 11.01 -12.51
C ALA A 128 14.04 9.93 -11.47
N VAL A 129 12.96 9.19 -11.70
CA VAL A 129 12.50 8.07 -10.87
C VAL A 129 12.16 6.84 -11.74
N ASN A 130 12.33 5.66 -11.15
CA ASN A 130 12.06 4.35 -11.74
C ASN A 130 10.72 3.75 -11.27
N GLY A 131 10.13 4.32 -10.23
CA GLY A 131 8.84 3.95 -9.66
C GLY A 131 8.40 4.99 -8.65
N ALA A 132 7.11 4.98 -8.33
CA ALA A 132 6.53 5.77 -7.25
C ALA A 132 5.49 4.92 -6.52
N THR A 133 5.27 5.18 -5.23
CA THR A 133 4.28 4.40 -4.46
C THR A 133 2.86 4.67 -4.95
N ALA A 134 1.95 3.74 -4.67
CA ALA A 134 0.52 3.90 -4.89
C ALA A 134 -0.19 4.65 -3.73
N HIS A 135 0.58 5.19 -2.77
CA HIS A 135 0.09 5.82 -1.53
C HIS A 135 0.64 7.25 -1.37
N PRO A 136 0.34 8.18 -2.30
CA PRO A 136 0.71 9.56 -2.11
C PRO A 136 -0.08 10.20 -0.96
N HIS A 137 0.53 11.20 -0.32
CA HIS A 137 -0.14 12.08 0.62
C HIS A 137 -0.60 13.38 -0.05
N TYR A 138 -1.67 13.96 0.48
CA TYR A 138 -2.26 15.19 -0.03
C TYR A 138 -2.25 16.26 1.06
N ASP A 139 -1.66 17.41 0.76
CA ASP A 139 -1.70 18.57 1.62
C ASP A 139 -2.98 19.40 1.35
N SER A 140 -3.34 20.24 2.31
CA SER A 140 -4.51 21.10 2.31
C SER A 140 -4.52 22.14 1.18
N ASP A 141 -3.35 22.55 0.69
CA ASP A 141 -3.20 23.44 -0.47
C ASP A 141 -3.38 22.71 -1.82
N GLY A 142 -3.50 21.37 -1.78
CA GLY A 142 -3.63 20.50 -2.94
C GLY A 142 -2.30 19.96 -3.49
N THR A 143 -1.16 20.29 -2.87
CA THR A 143 0.14 19.70 -3.18
C THR A 143 0.10 18.21 -2.88
N THR A 144 0.56 17.39 -3.83
CA THR A 144 0.67 15.95 -3.64
C THR A 144 2.12 15.58 -3.35
N TYR A 145 2.35 14.83 -2.28
CA TYR A 145 3.64 14.24 -1.93
C TYR A 145 3.63 12.75 -2.23
N ASN A 146 4.75 12.23 -2.73
CA ASN A 146 4.92 10.79 -2.93
C ASN A 146 6.38 10.40 -2.70
N MET A 147 6.67 9.11 -2.63
CA MET A 147 8.02 8.58 -2.66
C MET A 147 8.26 7.74 -3.90
N GLY A 148 9.49 7.79 -4.41
CA GLY A 148 9.91 7.00 -5.56
C GLY A 148 11.39 6.69 -5.54
N ASN A 149 11.78 5.59 -6.15
CA ASN A 149 13.17 5.13 -6.21
C ASN A 149 13.83 5.58 -7.51
N SER A 150 15.15 5.77 -7.49
CA SER A 150 15.94 6.01 -8.71
C SER A 150 17.21 5.18 -8.72
N TYR A 151 17.59 4.67 -9.88
CA TYR A 151 18.82 3.91 -10.10
C TYR A 151 19.68 4.63 -11.14
N GLY A 152 20.84 5.12 -10.72
CA GLY A 152 21.75 5.85 -11.61
C GLY A 152 23.21 5.67 -11.26
N SER A 153 24.06 6.54 -11.78
CA SER A 153 25.51 6.53 -11.53
C SER A 153 25.88 6.65 -10.04
N LYS A 154 25.00 7.24 -9.22
CA LYS A 154 25.17 7.35 -7.77
C LYS A 154 24.71 6.11 -6.99
N GLY A 155 24.20 5.08 -7.69
CA GLY A 155 23.54 3.91 -7.14
C GLY A 155 22.04 4.12 -6.95
N ALA A 156 21.41 3.26 -6.15
CA ALA A 156 20.01 3.41 -5.75
C ALA A 156 19.84 4.63 -4.81
N GLN A 157 18.72 5.32 -4.94
CA GLN A 157 18.28 6.40 -4.04
C GLN A 157 16.77 6.31 -3.81
N TYR A 158 16.32 6.73 -2.64
CA TYR A 158 14.91 6.97 -2.34
C TYR A 158 14.65 8.47 -2.47
N ASN A 159 13.61 8.87 -3.18
CA ASN A 159 13.32 10.26 -3.50
C ASN A 159 11.98 10.65 -2.92
N ILE A 160 11.94 11.76 -2.19
CA ILE A 160 10.70 12.42 -1.80
C ILE A 160 10.30 13.34 -2.95
N ILE A 161 9.09 13.13 -3.46
CA ILE A 161 8.53 13.77 -4.63
C ILE A 161 7.44 14.74 -4.18
N SER A 162 7.37 15.90 -4.83
CA SER A 162 6.21 16.79 -4.75
C SER A 162 5.67 17.08 -6.14
N VAL A 163 4.35 17.20 -6.24
CA VAL A 163 3.63 17.64 -7.43
C VAL A 163 2.75 18.82 -7.04
N PRO A 164 2.98 20.01 -7.64
CA PRO A 164 2.21 21.19 -7.27
C PRO A 164 0.76 21.11 -7.78
N PRO A 165 -0.21 21.72 -7.09
CA PRO A 165 -1.64 21.60 -7.39
C PRO A 165 -2.04 22.24 -8.72
N GLU A 166 -1.31 23.28 -9.15
CA GLU A 166 -1.74 24.14 -10.26
C GLU A 166 -1.66 23.43 -11.62
N LYS A 167 -2.65 23.68 -12.47
CA LYS A 167 -2.63 23.32 -13.89
C LYS A 167 -2.33 24.56 -14.72
N THR A 168 -1.28 24.48 -15.54
CA THR A 168 -0.97 25.48 -16.55
C THR A 168 -1.68 25.17 -17.87
N ASP A 169 -1.95 23.90 -18.14
CA ASP A 169 -2.73 23.39 -19.27
C ASP A 169 -3.72 22.31 -18.79
N ALA A 170 -4.85 22.16 -19.49
CA ALA A 170 -5.86 21.13 -19.16
C ALA A 170 -5.33 19.69 -19.30
N LYS A 171 -4.25 19.50 -20.06
CA LYS A 171 -3.55 18.22 -20.25
C LYS A 171 -2.42 18.01 -19.26
N ASP A 172 -2.19 18.93 -18.33
CA ASP A 172 -1.16 18.74 -17.31
C ASP A 172 -1.49 17.52 -16.44
N THR A 173 -0.48 16.68 -16.26
CA THR A 173 -0.49 15.50 -15.40
C THR A 173 0.48 15.72 -14.25
N LEU A 174 1.79 15.63 -14.55
CA LEU A 174 2.88 15.73 -13.56
C LEU A 174 3.80 16.94 -13.80
N GLN A 175 3.42 17.87 -14.68
CA GLN A 175 4.20 19.08 -14.96
C GLN A 175 4.49 19.85 -13.66
N GLY A 176 5.77 20.20 -13.47
CA GLY A 176 6.23 20.86 -12.25
C GLY A 176 6.56 19.91 -11.09
N ALA A 177 6.47 18.59 -11.27
CA ALA A 177 6.95 17.62 -10.30
C ALA A 177 8.43 17.84 -9.96
N LYS A 178 8.80 17.67 -8.69
CA LYS A 178 10.16 17.88 -8.18
C LYS A 178 10.56 16.78 -7.22
N ILE A 179 11.84 16.42 -7.25
CA ILE A 179 12.49 15.68 -6.17
C ILE A 179 12.92 16.71 -5.11
N LEU A 180 12.33 16.63 -3.92
CA LEU A 180 12.62 17.53 -2.80
C LEU A 180 13.87 17.08 -2.05
N CYS A 181 14.03 15.78 -1.86
CA CYS A 181 15.14 15.19 -1.13
C CYS A 181 15.42 13.78 -1.66
N SER A 182 16.69 13.38 -1.61
CA SER A 182 17.14 12.03 -1.96
C SER A 182 17.89 11.41 -0.79
N ILE A 183 17.44 10.26 -0.32
CA ILE A 183 18.04 9.47 0.74
C ILE A 183 18.83 8.33 0.11
N ALA A 184 20.05 8.11 0.58
CA ALA A 184 20.88 7.01 0.12
C ALA A 184 20.57 5.74 0.94
N PRO A 185 20.32 4.58 0.30
CA PRO A 185 20.23 3.30 0.99
C PRO A 185 21.51 2.99 1.74
N ARG A 186 21.39 2.33 2.90
CA ARG A 186 22.56 1.79 3.63
C ARG A 186 23.36 0.80 2.79
N ASN A 187 22.67 0.02 1.95
CA ASN A 187 23.27 -0.82 0.93
C ASN A 187 22.68 -0.48 -0.44
N LYS A 188 23.47 0.20 -1.29
CA LYS A 188 23.02 0.66 -2.62
C LYS A 188 22.66 -0.47 -3.59
N SER A 189 23.19 -1.68 -3.39
CA SER A 189 22.89 -2.86 -4.21
C SER A 189 21.71 -3.67 -3.65
N HIS A 190 21.34 -3.41 -2.39
CA HIS A 190 20.24 -4.06 -1.68
C HIS A 190 19.37 -3.00 -0.97
N PRO A 191 18.76 -2.05 -1.70
CA PRO A 191 17.85 -1.07 -1.11
C PRO A 191 16.64 -1.75 -0.48
N SER A 192 15.96 -1.02 0.39
CA SER A 192 14.71 -1.43 1.01
C SER A 192 13.55 -1.34 0.02
N TYR A 193 12.66 -2.33 0.07
CA TYR A 193 11.31 -2.22 -0.44
C TYR A 193 10.44 -1.45 0.56
N TYR A 194 9.64 -0.51 0.06
CA TYR A 194 8.70 0.28 0.85
C TYR A 194 7.42 0.48 0.03
N HIS A 195 6.28 0.45 0.71
CA HIS A 195 4.96 0.49 0.09
C HIS A 195 4.28 1.85 0.27
N SER A 196 4.48 2.48 1.43
CA SER A 196 4.00 3.83 1.73
C SER A 196 5.04 4.56 2.60
N PHE A 197 4.71 5.78 3.00
CA PHE A 197 5.49 6.62 3.89
C PHE A 197 4.55 7.40 4.82
N ALA A 198 5.08 8.01 5.88
CA ALA A 198 4.31 8.87 6.77
C ALA A 198 4.58 10.34 6.49
N MET A 199 3.59 11.19 6.76
CA MET A 199 3.69 12.64 6.63
C MET A 199 3.01 13.31 7.83
N SER A 200 3.71 14.30 8.40
CA SER A 200 3.19 15.25 9.39
C SER A 200 3.16 16.65 8.76
N GLU A 201 2.87 17.69 9.53
CA GLU A 201 2.76 19.06 8.99
C GLU A 201 4.10 19.55 8.45
N ASN A 202 5.20 19.25 9.15
CA ASN A 202 6.54 19.74 8.79
C ASN A 202 7.49 18.63 8.29
N TYR A 203 7.18 17.36 8.54
CA TYR A 203 8.10 16.25 8.24
C TYR A 203 7.50 15.20 7.33
N VAL A 204 8.35 14.68 6.44
CA VAL A 204 8.16 13.39 5.78
C VAL A 204 8.98 12.34 6.53
N VAL A 205 8.38 11.18 6.79
CA VAL A 205 9.02 10.04 7.46
C VAL A 205 9.13 8.88 6.49
N PHE A 206 10.35 8.53 6.09
CA PHE A 206 10.62 7.34 5.29
C PHE A 206 11.05 6.17 6.18
N ILE A 207 10.38 5.02 6.01
CA ILE A 207 10.65 3.79 6.75
C ILE A 207 11.55 2.88 5.91
N GLU A 208 12.86 2.90 6.17
CA GLU A 208 13.81 1.96 5.56
C GLU A 208 13.79 0.64 6.32
N GLN A 209 12.96 -0.29 5.84
CA GLN A 209 12.73 -1.59 6.47
C GLN A 209 13.69 -2.71 5.99
N PRO A 210 13.76 -3.84 6.71
CA PRO A 210 14.60 -4.98 6.36
C PRO A 210 14.05 -5.89 5.24
N ILE A 211 13.02 -5.44 4.50
CA ILE A 211 12.64 -6.08 3.23
C ILE A 211 13.58 -5.52 2.16
N LYS A 212 14.55 -6.31 1.70
CA LYS A 212 15.61 -5.88 0.79
C LYS A 212 15.36 -6.36 -0.63
N MET A 213 15.75 -5.54 -1.60
CA MET A 213 15.68 -5.80 -3.03
C MET A 213 17.09 -6.06 -3.58
N ASP A 214 17.42 -7.30 -3.91
CA ASP A 214 18.68 -7.64 -4.57
C ASP A 214 18.62 -7.20 -6.04
N LEU A 215 19.19 -6.02 -6.34
CA LEU A 215 19.09 -5.40 -7.66
C LEU A 215 19.72 -6.27 -8.75
N LEU A 216 20.78 -7.03 -8.45
CA LEU A 216 21.39 -7.92 -9.41
C LEU A 216 20.46 -9.08 -9.76
N LYS A 217 19.80 -9.69 -8.76
CA LYS A 217 18.78 -10.72 -9.01
C LYS A 217 17.60 -10.19 -9.81
N ILE A 218 17.14 -8.98 -9.50
CA ILE A 218 16.03 -8.33 -10.19
C ILE A 218 16.39 -8.07 -11.66
N VAL A 219 17.53 -7.44 -11.94
CA VAL A 219 17.95 -7.12 -13.31
C VAL A 219 18.25 -8.39 -14.13
N THR A 220 18.68 -9.47 -13.47
CA THR A 220 18.98 -10.76 -14.14
C THR A 220 17.81 -11.76 -14.09
N CYS A 221 16.61 -11.36 -13.67
CA CYS A 221 15.48 -12.27 -13.42
C CYS A 221 15.10 -13.09 -14.68
N LYS A 222 15.02 -12.44 -15.84
CA LYS A 222 14.70 -13.07 -17.14
C LYS A 222 15.75 -14.09 -17.58
N LEU A 223 17.03 -13.78 -17.36
CA LEU A 223 18.15 -14.70 -17.63
C LEU A 223 18.08 -15.94 -16.74
N ARG A 224 17.68 -15.74 -15.47
CA ARG A 224 17.53 -16.79 -14.46
C ARG A 224 16.23 -17.58 -14.57
N GLY A 225 15.27 -17.12 -15.38
CA GLY A 225 13.92 -17.71 -15.44
C GLY A 225 13.17 -17.57 -14.10
N LYS A 226 13.33 -16.43 -13.42
CA LYS A 226 12.77 -16.14 -12.10
C LYS A 226 11.89 -14.90 -12.14
N ALA A 227 10.93 -14.80 -11.22
CA ALA A 227 10.06 -13.63 -11.10
C ALA A 227 10.82 -12.43 -10.51
N LEU A 228 10.25 -11.22 -10.56
CA LEU A 228 10.84 -10.05 -9.89
C LEU A 228 10.85 -10.23 -8.37
N SER A 229 9.76 -10.76 -7.81
CA SER A 229 9.60 -11.01 -6.38
C SER A 229 10.69 -11.91 -5.79
N ASP A 230 11.30 -12.80 -6.58
CA ASP A 230 12.41 -13.67 -6.16
C ASP A 230 13.69 -12.88 -5.80
N GLY A 231 13.77 -11.60 -6.21
CA GLY A 231 14.83 -10.68 -5.82
C GLY A 231 14.58 -9.99 -4.46
N ILE A 232 13.40 -10.16 -3.86
CA ILE A 232 13.01 -9.50 -2.62
C ILE A 232 13.11 -10.50 -1.46
N TYR A 233 13.69 -10.09 -0.34
CA TYR A 233 13.89 -10.95 0.83
C TYR A 233 13.90 -10.18 2.14
N TRP A 234 13.59 -10.86 3.23
CA TRP A 234 13.67 -10.33 4.59
C TRP A 234 15.07 -10.56 5.20
N ASP A 235 15.67 -9.52 5.78
CA ASP A 235 16.93 -9.59 6.53
C ASP A 235 16.72 -9.19 8.02
N PRO A 236 16.41 -10.15 8.91
CA PRO A 236 16.09 -9.86 10.32
C PRO A 236 17.27 -9.30 11.13
N LYS A 237 18.49 -9.28 10.57
CA LYS A 237 19.68 -8.77 11.26
C LYS A 237 19.83 -7.25 11.16
N GLN A 238 19.00 -6.59 10.35
CA GLN A 238 19.04 -5.14 10.20
C GLN A 238 17.94 -4.49 11.02
N ASP A 239 18.26 -3.33 11.59
CA ASP A 239 17.27 -2.44 12.17
C ASP A 239 16.33 -1.90 11.10
N THR A 240 15.10 -1.57 11.51
CA THR A 240 14.24 -0.66 10.75
C THR A 240 14.65 0.77 11.07
N VAL A 241 14.71 1.64 10.07
CA VAL A 241 15.17 3.03 10.21
C VAL A 241 14.06 3.98 9.81
N PHE A 242 13.81 4.98 10.66
CA PHE A 242 12.93 6.09 10.34
C PHE A 242 13.80 7.29 9.99
N HIS A 243 13.75 7.68 8.72
CA HIS A 243 14.39 8.87 8.19
C HIS A 243 13.40 10.03 8.27
N LEU A 244 13.61 10.96 9.20
CA LEU A 244 12.83 12.19 9.33
C LEU A 244 13.46 13.28 8.46
N VAL A 245 12.68 13.78 7.51
CA VAL A 245 13.12 14.80 6.56
C VAL A 245 12.36 16.11 6.80
N ASP A 246 13.10 17.09 7.33
CA ASP A 246 12.83 18.53 7.40
C ASP A 246 14.20 19.26 7.49
N LYS A 247 14.26 20.60 7.55
CA LYS A 247 15.45 21.48 7.66
C LYS A 247 16.55 20.99 8.64
N GLN A 248 16.25 20.07 9.55
CA GLN A 248 17.21 19.24 10.29
C GLN A 248 16.83 17.76 10.12
N SER A 249 17.59 17.00 9.34
CA SER A 249 17.36 15.57 9.13
C SER A 249 17.71 14.76 10.38
N GLY A 250 16.83 13.86 10.81
CA GLY A 250 17.05 12.95 11.95
C GLY A 250 16.86 11.48 11.55
N GLU A 251 17.65 10.59 12.14
CA GLU A 251 17.50 9.13 11.96
C GLU A 251 17.18 8.46 13.30
N TYR A 252 16.14 7.63 13.30
CA TYR A 252 15.75 6.82 14.45
C TYR A 252 15.75 5.34 14.05
N HIS A 253 16.08 4.48 14.99
CA HIS A 253 16.17 3.04 14.77
C HIS A 253 15.15 2.30 15.61
N THR A 254 14.66 1.18 15.13
CA THR A 254 13.95 0.18 15.94
C THR A 254 14.38 -1.21 15.52
N LYS A 255 13.95 -2.23 16.27
CA LYS A 255 14.16 -3.63 15.91
C LYS A 255 13.62 -3.91 14.49
N ALA A 256 14.08 -5.00 13.89
CA ALA A 256 13.59 -5.46 12.60
C ALA A 256 12.05 -5.64 12.65
N ILE A 257 11.34 -4.79 11.93
CA ILE A 257 9.89 -4.86 11.70
C ILE A 257 9.63 -4.50 10.24
N SER A 258 8.51 -4.94 9.69
CA SER A 258 8.04 -4.43 8.41
C SER A 258 6.68 -3.76 8.53
N THR A 259 6.37 -2.92 7.56
CA THR A 259 5.11 -2.20 7.44
C THR A 259 4.79 -2.02 5.96
N PHE A 260 3.50 -2.18 5.62
CA PHE A 260 2.98 -1.78 4.33
C PHE A 260 2.29 -0.42 4.45
N HIS A 261 1.48 -0.23 5.48
CA HIS A 261 0.66 0.98 5.64
C HIS A 261 0.96 1.74 6.94
N GLN A 262 1.23 3.03 6.80
CA GLN A 262 1.16 3.98 7.90
C GLN A 262 -0.30 4.39 8.15
N ILE A 263 -0.68 4.56 9.41
CA ILE A 263 -2.03 4.96 9.83
C ILE A 263 -2.14 6.48 9.80
N ASN A 264 -1.24 7.16 10.51
CA ASN A 264 -1.11 8.62 10.53
C ASN A 264 0.24 9.01 11.13
N ALA A 265 0.67 10.24 10.90
CA ALA A 265 1.76 10.85 11.64
C ALA A 265 1.43 12.31 11.97
N PHE A 266 1.82 12.79 13.15
CA PHE A 266 1.54 14.17 13.56
C PHE A 266 2.55 14.65 14.60
N GLU A 267 2.66 15.96 14.75
CA GLU A 267 3.56 16.60 15.70
C GLU A 267 2.78 17.09 16.93
N GLU A 268 3.30 16.81 18.13
CA GLU A 268 2.71 17.26 19.38
C GLU A 268 3.77 17.34 20.49
N ASP A 269 3.81 18.45 21.22
CA ASP A 269 4.69 18.68 22.38
C ASP A 269 6.20 18.43 22.11
N GLY A 270 6.68 18.72 20.89
CA GLY A 270 8.08 18.50 20.51
C GLY A 270 8.42 17.06 20.10
N PHE A 271 7.39 16.23 19.87
CA PHE A 271 7.52 14.86 19.38
C PHE A 271 6.77 14.69 18.06
N LEU A 272 7.26 13.80 17.21
CA LEU A 272 6.52 13.23 16.09
C LEU A 272 5.94 11.88 16.51
N MET A 273 4.62 11.76 16.42
CA MET A 273 3.90 10.49 16.56
C MET A 273 3.87 9.81 15.22
N LEU A 274 4.31 8.55 15.16
CA LEU A 274 4.30 7.73 13.96
C LEU A 274 3.48 6.47 14.24
N ASP A 275 2.30 6.39 13.64
CA ASP A 275 1.39 5.26 13.78
C ASP A 275 1.42 4.42 12.52
N MET A 276 1.60 3.10 12.67
CA MET A 276 1.68 2.20 11.52
C MET A 276 1.25 0.78 11.85
N CYS A 277 0.80 0.06 10.82
CA CYS A 277 0.57 -1.37 10.86
C CYS A 277 1.91 -2.10 10.73
N CYS A 278 2.31 -2.87 11.74
CA CYS A 278 3.62 -3.51 11.84
C CYS A 278 3.57 -5.03 11.92
N SER A 279 4.46 -5.70 11.19
CA SER A 279 4.79 -7.12 11.33
C SER A 279 6.18 -7.30 11.95
N GLU A 280 6.37 -8.38 12.71
CA GLU A 280 7.68 -8.83 13.24
C GLU A 280 8.57 -9.53 12.20
N ASP A 281 8.07 -9.72 10.97
CA ASP A 281 8.84 -10.26 9.85
C ASP A 281 8.57 -9.47 8.56
N GLY A 282 9.18 -9.89 7.45
CA GLY A 282 8.94 -9.36 6.10
C GLY A 282 8.44 -10.40 5.11
N GLN A 283 7.65 -11.38 5.57
CA GLN A 283 7.23 -12.52 4.73
C GLN A 283 5.95 -12.27 3.93
N ALA A 284 5.30 -11.10 4.06
CA ALA A 284 4.05 -10.79 3.39
C ALA A 284 4.07 -11.10 1.88
N ILE A 285 5.12 -10.71 1.16
CA ILE A 285 5.29 -10.99 -0.27
C ILE A 285 5.23 -12.50 -0.59
N ASN A 286 5.79 -13.36 0.27
CA ASN A 286 5.73 -14.81 0.07
C ASN A 286 4.39 -15.40 0.51
N ASN A 287 3.75 -14.81 1.52
CA ASN A 287 2.48 -15.28 2.05
C ASN A 287 1.36 -15.15 0.99
N TYR A 288 1.39 -14.10 0.18
CA TYR A 288 0.39 -13.77 -0.85
C TYR A 288 0.60 -14.42 -2.22
N LEU A 289 1.43 -15.47 -2.30
CA LEU A 289 1.46 -16.34 -3.48
C LEU A 289 0.08 -17.00 -3.68
N ILE A 290 -0.38 -17.05 -4.93
CA ILE A 290 -1.70 -17.61 -5.31
C ILE A 290 -1.85 -19.06 -4.85
N GLN A 291 -0.76 -19.83 -4.83
CA GLN A 291 -0.77 -21.20 -4.32
C GLN A 291 -1.19 -21.29 -2.84
N ASN A 292 -0.83 -20.29 -2.02
CA ASN A 292 -1.23 -20.22 -0.61
C ASN A 292 -2.68 -19.76 -0.49
N LEU A 293 -3.08 -18.74 -1.25
CA LEU A 293 -4.45 -18.21 -1.29
C LEU A 293 -5.49 -19.24 -1.77
N ARG A 294 -5.06 -20.23 -2.57
CA ARG A 294 -5.93 -21.32 -3.05
C ARG A 294 -6.01 -22.51 -2.09
N LYS A 295 -5.27 -22.52 -0.98
CA LYS A 295 -5.40 -23.58 0.04
C LYS A 295 -6.72 -23.41 0.80
N SER A 296 -7.19 -24.51 1.40
CA SER A 296 -8.42 -24.56 2.20
C SER A 296 -8.30 -25.58 3.32
N GLY A 297 -9.10 -25.43 4.39
CA GLY A 297 -9.08 -26.32 5.55
C GLY A 297 -7.71 -26.31 6.23
N ASP A 298 -7.29 -27.47 6.76
CA ASP A 298 -6.04 -27.63 7.51
C ASP A 298 -4.80 -27.06 6.78
N ALA A 299 -4.74 -27.19 5.46
CA ALA A 299 -3.62 -26.68 4.67
C ALA A 299 -3.53 -25.14 4.63
N LEU A 300 -4.68 -24.45 4.73
CA LEU A 300 -4.73 -22.99 4.88
C LEU A 300 -4.38 -22.57 6.31
N ASP A 301 -4.86 -23.32 7.30
CA ASP A 301 -4.55 -23.08 8.71
C ASP A 301 -3.04 -23.21 8.98
N GLU A 302 -2.38 -24.19 8.36
CA GLU A 302 -0.92 -24.33 8.40
C GLU A 302 -0.20 -23.09 7.86
N VAL A 303 -0.67 -22.51 6.74
CA VAL A 303 -0.08 -21.27 6.21
C VAL A 303 -0.31 -20.13 7.20
N TYR A 304 -1.56 -19.91 7.61
CA TYR A 304 -1.92 -18.82 8.51
C TYR A 304 -1.16 -18.86 9.83
N ASN A 305 -1.00 -20.05 10.43
CA ASN A 305 -0.29 -20.22 11.70
C ASN A 305 1.22 -19.94 11.62
N THR A 306 1.80 -19.91 10.41
CA THR A 306 3.20 -19.52 10.21
C THR A 306 3.38 -18.02 9.93
N MET A 307 2.30 -17.30 9.67
CA MET A 307 2.36 -15.87 9.36
C MET A 307 2.56 -15.03 10.60
N SER A 308 3.43 -14.04 10.50
CA SER A 308 3.45 -12.92 11.43
C SER A 308 2.18 -12.09 11.28
N ARG A 309 1.54 -11.80 12.40
CA ARG A 309 0.35 -10.93 12.46
C ARG A 309 0.77 -9.47 12.38
N VAL A 310 -0.13 -8.64 11.86
CA VAL A 310 0.12 -7.20 11.74
C VAL A 310 -0.65 -6.45 12.82
N PHE A 311 0.03 -5.62 13.60
CA PHE A 311 -0.57 -4.87 14.70
C PHE A 311 -0.32 -3.36 14.57
N PRO A 312 -1.30 -2.50 14.93
CA PRO A 312 -1.14 -1.06 14.91
C PRO A 312 -0.26 -0.62 16.10
N ARG A 313 0.80 0.13 15.80
CA ARG A 313 1.83 0.55 16.76
C ARG A 313 2.16 2.02 16.61
N ARG A 314 2.46 2.67 17.74
CA ARG A 314 2.91 4.07 17.80
C ARG A 314 4.36 4.15 18.23
N PHE A 315 5.14 4.87 17.45
CA PHE A 315 6.46 5.36 17.83
C PHE A 315 6.38 6.85 18.18
N VAL A 316 7.12 7.26 19.21
CA VAL A 316 7.17 8.64 19.69
C VAL A 316 8.61 9.14 19.51
N LEU A 317 8.81 10.01 18.52
CA LEU A 317 10.14 10.43 18.06
C LEU A 317 10.40 11.88 18.50
N PRO A 318 11.33 12.15 19.43
CA PRO A 318 11.65 13.51 19.84
C PRO A 318 12.23 14.32 18.68
N LEU A 319 11.66 15.47 18.33
CA LEU A 319 12.07 16.29 17.18
C LEU A 319 13.45 16.96 17.36
N HIS A 320 13.91 17.07 18.60
CA HIS A 320 15.17 17.72 18.95
C HIS A 320 16.05 16.77 19.77
N VAL A 321 16.85 15.96 19.06
CA VAL A 321 17.93 15.17 19.66
C VAL A 321 19.26 15.79 19.25
N ASN A 322 20.10 16.14 20.22
CA ASN A 322 21.40 16.76 19.97
C ASN A 322 22.51 16.06 20.78
N GLY A 323 23.76 16.50 20.61
CA GLY A 323 24.90 15.92 21.32
C GLY A 323 24.91 16.12 22.84
N GLU A 324 24.01 16.95 23.38
CA GLU A 324 23.82 17.17 24.82
C GLU A 324 22.66 16.37 25.38
N SER A 325 21.88 15.67 24.53
CA SER A 325 20.79 14.82 24.96
C SER A 325 21.32 13.70 25.88
N PRO A 326 20.58 13.34 26.96
CA PRO A 326 21.07 12.34 27.91
C PRO A 326 21.18 10.96 27.24
N SER A 327 22.40 10.42 27.20
CA SER A 327 22.63 9.03 26.79
C SER A 327 21.95 8.06 27.77
N ASP A 328 21.49 6.91 27.25
CA ASP A 328 20.92 5.80 28.02
C ASP A 328 19.68 6.15 28.86
N GLN A 329 19.01 7.28 28.59
CA GLN A 329 17.74 7.65 29.21
C GLN A 329 16.62 7.69 28.16
N ASN A 330 15.39 7.47 28.62
CA ASN A 330 14.22 7.64 27.77
C ASN A 330 14.00 9.13 27.49
N LEU A 331 14.17 9.52 26.22
CA LEU A 331 13.93 10.86 25.70
C LEU A 331 12.43 11.14 25.49
N ASN A 332 11.58 10.11 25.48
CA ASN A 332 10.14 10.31 25.50
C ASN A 332 9.69 10.71 26.92
N THR A 333 9.33 11.98 27.07
CA THR A 333 8.90 12.57 28.36
C THR A 333 7.38 12.61 28.54
N ARG A 334 6.61 12.01 27.61
CA ARG A 334 5.14 12.06 27.67
C ARG A 334 4.61 11.16 28.81
N PRO A 335 3.66 11.65 29.63
CA PRO A 335 3.24 10.95 30.85
C PRO A 335 2.38 9.70 30.60
N PHE A 336 1.75 9.57 29.43
CA PHE A 336 0.80 8.48 29.11
C PHE A 336 1.22 7.67 27.87
N SER A 337 2.52 7.59 27.61
CA SER A 337 3.09 6.81 26.51
C SER A 337 3.99 5.71 27.05
N ALA A 338 3.77 4.48 26.60
CA ALA A 338 4.67 3.36 26.88
C ALA A 338 5.85 3.27 25.88
N ALA A 339 5.78 4.00 24.76
CA ALA A 339 6.87 4.06 23.79
C ALA A 339 8.14 4.65 24.43
N THR A 340 9.29 4.12 24.05
CA THR A 340 10.59 4.63 24.53
C THR A 340 11.46 5.07 23.37
N CYS A 341 12.33 6.04 23.62
CA CYS A 341 13.28 6.55 22.65
C CYS A 341 14.59 6.84 23.38
N VAL A 342 15.64 6.06 23.16
CA VAL A 342 16.88 6.11 23.94
C VAL A 342 18.07 6.36 23.03
N GLN A 343 18.87 7.38 23.31
CA GLN A 343 20.14 7.58 22.63
C GLN A 343 21.17 6.57 23.15
N ILE A 344 21.44 5.54 22.34
CA ILE A 344 22.35 4.43 22.70
C ILE A 344 23.78 4.65 22.18
N SER A 345 23.97 5.60 21.26
CA SER A 345 25.28 6.10 20.88
C SER A 345 25.14 7.52 20.31
N LYS A 346 26.27 8.19 20.06
CA LYS A 346 26.30 9.56 19.52
C LYS A 346 25.41 9.75 18.29
N ASP A 347 25.39 8.74 17.40
CA ASP A 347 24.72 8.80 16.10
C ASP A 347 23.52 7.84 16.01
N LYS A 348 23.07 7.26 17.15
CA LYS A 348 22.00 6.25 17.14
C LYS A 348 21.01 6.45 18.28
N VAL A 349 19.77 6.73 17.89
CA VAL A 349 18.61 6.78 18.76
C VAL A 349 17.74 5.55 18.51
N PHE A 350 17.52 4.73 19.53
CA PHE A 350 16.76 3.49 19.42
C PHE A 350 15.38 3.64 20.07
N CYS A 351 14.35 3.26 19.33
CA CYS A 351 12.95 3.46 19.69
C CYS A 351 12.26 2.12 19.92
N GLN A 352 11.38 2.08 20.91
CA GLN A 352 10.42 1.01 21.10
C GLN A 352 9.01 1.60 21.01
N HIS A 353 8.12 0.88 20.35
CA HIS A 353 6.74 1.31 20.17
C HIS A 353 5.91 1.08 21.44
N GLU A 354 4.74 1.71 21.46
CA GLU A 354 3.59 1.22 22.20
C GLU A 354 2.54 0.65 21.25
N ASP A 355 1.74 -0.29 21.74
CA ASP A 355 0.64 -0.85 20.97
C ASP A 355 -0.59 0.07 21.02
N LEU A 356 -1.29 0.21 19.90
CA LEU A 356 -2.49 1.03 19.75
C LEU A 356 -3.79 0.23 19.94
N HIS A 357 -3.70 -0.93 20.57
CA HIS A 357 -4.80 -1.87 20.74
C HIS A 357 -4.74 -2.56 22.12
N GLY A 358 -5.88 -3.11 22.56
CA GLY A 358 -5.95 -4.08 23.64
C GLY A 358 -5.74 -5.52 23.16
N ASP A 359 -5.81 -6.49 24.09
CA ASP A 359 -5.66 -7.91 23.78
C ASP A 359 -6.82 -8.47 22.93
N ASP A 360 -7.97 -7.80 22.91
CA ASP A 360 -9.15 -8.13 22.12
C ASP A 360 -8.87 -8.16 20.61
N LEU A 361 -7.92 -7.35 20.11
CA LEU A 361 -7.53 -7.38 18.70
C LEU A 361 -6.89 -8.73 18.29
N LEU A 362 -6.33 -9.49 19.23
CA LEU A 362 -5.75 -10.81 18.95
C LEU A 362 -6.79 -11.80 18.44
N GLU A 363 -8.06 -11.62 18.82
CA GLU A 363 -9.19 -12.44 18.35
C GLU A 363 -9.49 -12.22 16.86
N TYR A 364 -9.09 -11.07 16.30
CA TYR A 364 -9.34 -10.66 14.92
C TYR A 364 -8.10 -10.73 14.02
N GLY A 365 -7.02 -11.35 14.49
CA GLY A 365 -5.83 -11.64 13.68
C GLY A 365 -4.94 -10.43 13.40
N GLY A 366 -5.19 -9.29 14.05
CA GLY A 366 -4.47 -8.03 13.81
C GLY A 366 -5.29 -7.05 12.98
N LEU A 367 -4.62 -6.03 12.43
CA LEU A 367 -5.25 -4.97 11.66
C LEU A 367 -4.33 -4.51 10.51
N GLU A 368 -4.90 -4.47 9.31
CA GLU A 368 -4.30 -3.91 8.10
C GLU A 368 -5.33 -3.09 7.29
N PHE A 369 -4.88 -2.47 6.20
CA PHE A 369 -5.67 -1.51 5.40
C PHE A 369 -6.24 -0.37 6.26
N PRO A 370 -5.38 0.35 7.00
CA PRO A 370 -5.82 1.40 7.91
C PRO A 370 -6.37 2.61 7.16
N GLN A 371 -7.45 3.17 7.68
CA GLN A 371 -8.10 4.38 7.18
C GLN A 371 -8.47 5.29 8.35
N ILE A 372 -8.46 6.59 8.13
CA ILE A 372 -8.84 7.63 9.10
C ILE A 372 -9.79 8.63 8.44
N ASN A 373 -10.31 9.60 9.20
CA ASN A 373 -10.87 10.81 8.62
C ASN A 373 -9.76 11.67 8.00
N TYR A 374 -9.21 11.21 6.88
CA TYR A 374 -7.94 11.71 6.31
C TYR A 374 -7.97 13.21 6.07
N ARG A 375 -9.05 13.73 5.47
CA ARG A 375 -9.22 15.16 5.18
C ARG A 375 -9.12 16.04 6.43
N ARG A 376 -9.56 15.54 7.59
CA ARG A 376 -9.58 16.28 8.85
C ARG A 376 -8.33 16.04 9.69
N CYS A 377 -7.84 14.80 9.70
CA CYS A 377 -6.93 14.27 10.71
C CYS A 377 -5.55 13.88 10.19
N ASN A 378 -5.34 13.74 8.88
CA ASN A 378 -3.99 13.53 8.35
C ASN A 378 -3.08 14.69 8.80
N THR A 379 -1.85 14.36 9.20
CA THR A 379 -0.87 15.29 9.79
C THR A 379 -1.22 15.89 11.16
N ARG A 380 -2.34 15.47 11.79
CA ARG A 380 -2.87 16.07 13.02
C ARG A 380 -3.20 15.03 14.09
N PRO A 381 -3.26 15.44 15.38
CA PRO A 381 -3.79 14.57 16.43
C PRO A 381 -5.19 14.05 16.08
N TYR A 382 -5.43 12.77 16.37
CA TYR A 382 -6.65 12.05 16.01
C TYR A 382 -6.96 10.97 17.05
N ARG A 383 -8.18 10.45 17.03
CA ARG A 383 -8.67 9.45 18.00
C ARG A 383 -9.06 8.13 17.37
N TYR A 384 -9.57 8.15 16.14
CA TYR A 384 -10.19 6.98 15.51
C TYR A 384 -9.46 6.59 14.23
N PHE A 385 -9.25 5.29 14.08
CA PHE A 385 -8.90 4.70 12.79
C PHE A 385 -9.71 3.43 12.57
N TYR A 386 -9.78 3.03 11.31
CA TYR A 386 -10.55 1.90 10.81
C TYR A 386 -9.61 0.97 10.07
N GLY A 387 -9.94 -0.32 9.98
CA GLY A 387 -9.17 -1.27 9.18
C GLY A 387 -9.87 -2.61 9.04
N CYS A 388 -9.19 -3.55 8.38
CA CYS A 388 -9.64 -4.93 8.25
C CYS A 388 -8.94 -5.83 9.28
N GLY A 389 -9.70 -6.74 9.89
CA GLY A 389 -9.14 -7.84 10.68
C GLY A 389 -8.74 -9.02 9.77
N PHE A 390 -7.59 -9.63 10.08
CA PHE A 390 -6.94 -10.68 9.26
C PHE A 390 -6.83 -12.00 10.02
N ARG A 391 -7.96 -12.63 10.36
CA ARG A 391 -7.94 -14.03 10.88
C ARG A 391 -7.61 -15.07 9.81
N HIS A 392 -7.49 -14.64 8.57
CA HIS A 392 -7.16 -15.42 7.40
C HIS A 392 -6.17 -14.64 6.51
N LEU A 393 -5.74 -15.23 5.39
CA LEU A 393 -4.93 -14.53 4.38
C LEU A 393 -5.66 -13.30 3.78
N VAL A 394 -6.98 -13.23 3.87
CA VAL A 394 -7.77 -12.07 3.43
C VAL A 394 -8.52 -11.48 4.61
N GLY A 395 -8.88 -10.20 4.51
CA GLY A 395 -9.68 -9.53 5.53
C GLY A 395 -11.07 -10.18 5.65
N ASP A 396 -11.51 -10.40 6.88
CA ASP A 396 -12.78 -11.10 7.18
C ASP A 396 -13.69 -10.33 8.14
N SER A 397 -13.22 -9.18 8.62
CA SER A 397 -13.91 -8.32 9.57
C SER A 397 -13.49 -6.88 9.36
N LEU A 398 -14.37 -5.94 9.71
CA LEU A 398 -14.04 -4.53 9.80
C LEU A 398 -13.89 -4.14 11.26
N LEU A 399 -12.95 -3.25 11.52
CA LEU A 399 -12.58 -2.82 12.86
C LEU A 399 -12.61 -1.28 12.92
N LYS A 400 -13.13 -0.75 14.02
CA LYS A 400 -12.92 0.66 14.43
C LYS A 400 -12.15 0.65 15.74
N MET A 401 -11.06 1.39 15.79
CA MET A 401 -10.20 1.52 16.96
C MET A 401 -10.40 2.88 17.61
N ASP A 402 -10.51 2.93 18.94
CA ASP A 402 -10.54 4.17 19.74
C ASP A 402 -9.22 4.30 20.53
N LEU A 403 -8.39 5.26 20.15
CA LEU A 403 -7.07 5.47 20.76
C LEU A 403 -7.13 5.97 22.21
N LYS A 404 -8.28 6.48 22.66
CA LYS A 404 -8.42 7.02 24.02
C LYS A 404 -8.23 5.93 25.08
N ASP A 405 -8.81 4.76 24.85
CA ASP A 405 -8.79 3.62 25.76
C ASP A 405 -8.34 2.31 25.10
N LYS A 406 -7.94 2.38 23.82
CA LYS A 406 -7.48 1.25 23.00
C LYS A 406 -8.54 0.16 22.80
N THR A 407 -9.82 0.53 22.91
CA THR A 407 -10.95 -0.36 22.64
C THR A 407 -11.27 -0.43 21.15
N LEU A 408 -11.98 -1.48 20.74
CA LEU A 408 -12.40 -1.67 19.36
C LEU A 408 -13.89 -2.00 19.22
N LYS A 409 -14.44 -1.68 18.06
CA LYS A 409 -15.75 -2.15 17.58
C LYS A 409 -15.56 -2.98 16.33
N VAL A 410 -16.41 -3.99 16.16
CA VAL A 410 -16.27 -4.97 15.08
C VAL A 410 -17.56 -5.14 14.32
N TRP A 411 -17.42 -5.18 13.00
CA TRP A 411 -18.41 -5.78 12.12
C TRP A 411 -17.82 -7.08 11.59
N TYR A 412 -18.51 -8.19 11.84
CA TYR A 412 -18.11 -9.52 11.40
C TYR A 412 -19.34 -10.36 11.05
N GLN A 413 -19.27 -11.04 9.90
CA GLN A 413 -20.23 -12.06 9.56
C GLN A 413 -19.50 -13.24 8.90
N LYS A 414 -19.75 -14.46 9.39
CA LYS A 414 -19.08 -15.67 8.89
C LYS A 414 -19.31 -15.85 7.38
N GLY A 415 -18.23 -16.00 6.63
CA GLY A 415 -18.26 -16.19 5.17
C GLY A 415 -18.37 -14.91 4.35
N PHE A 416 -18.17 -13.75 4.99
CA PHE A 416 -18.12 -12.44 4.35
C PHE A 416 -16.69 -11.90 4.45
N PHE A 417 -16.19 -11.34 3.35
CA PHE A 417 -14.83 -10.83 3.25
C PHE A 417 -14.86 -9.37 2.80
N PRO A 418 -14.81 -8.40 3.74
CA PRO A 418 -14.88 -6.99 3.44
C PRO A 418 -13.57 -6.46 2.84
N SER A 419 -13.67 -5.51 1.92
CA SER A 419 -12.54 -4.68 1.47
C SER A 419 -12.16 -3.63 2.51
N GLU A 420 -11.07 -2.90 2.26
CA GLU A 420 -10.68 -1.70 3.00
C GLU A 420 -11.89 -0.79 3.34
N PRO A 421 -12.02 -0.34 4.61
CA PRO A 421 -13.11 0.54 5.04
C PRO A 421 -12.84 2.01 4.67
N ALA A 422 -13.54 2.53 3.67
CA ALA A 422 -13.44 3.94 3.30
C ALA A 422 -14.32 4.81 4.22
N PHE A 423 -13.71 5.75 4.94
CA PHE A 423 -14.43 6.73 5.75
C PHE A 423 -14.99 7.88 4.90
N VAL A 424 -16.24 8.23 5.13
CA VAL A 424 -16.96 9.32 4.45
C VAL A 424 -17.57 10.25 5.51
N PRO A 425 -17.04 11.47 5.71
CA PRO A 425 -17.59 12.39 6.69
C PRO A 425 -19.00 12.84 6.32
N SER A 426 -19.84 13.06 7.33
CA SER A 426 -21.06 13.86 7.17
C SER A 426 -20.69 15.28 6.69
N PRO A 427 -21.50 15.92 5.81
CA PRO A 427 -21.17 17.25 5.28
C PRO A 427 -20.90 18.32 6.35
N ASP A 428 -21.64 18.26 7.47
CA ASP A 428 -21.56 19.19 8.59
C ASP A 428 -20.90 18.56 9.84
N ALA A 429 -20.06 17.54 9.64
CA ALA A 429 -19.45 16.77 10.72
C ALA A 429 -18.65 17.66 11.70
N VAL A 430 -19.04 17.64 12.98
CA VAL A 430 -18.31 18.30 14.07
C VAL A 430 -17.40 17.31 14.80
N GLU A 431 -17.83 16.07 14.98
CA GLU A 431 -17.03 15.01 15.59
C GLU A 431 -16.14 14.32 14.56
N GLU A 432 -15.04 13.71 15.01
CA GLU A 432 -14.08 13.05 14.12
C GLU A 432 -14.68 11.84 13.38
N ASP A 433 -15.55 11.09 14.05
CA ASP A 433 -16.19 9.87 13.58
C ASP A 433 -17.66 10.06 13.15
N ASP A 434 -18.07 11.32 12.90
CA ASP A 434 -19.38 11.64 12.34
C ASP A 434 -19.36 11.43 10.82
N GLY A 435 -19.89 10.29 10.39
CA GLY A 435 -19.91 9.88 9.00
C GLY A 435 -20.26 8.41 8.81
N LEU A 436 -19.85 7.88 7.68
CA LEU A 436 -20.09 6.51 7.25
C LEU A 436 -18.79 5.76 6.99
N ILE A 437 -18.84 4.44 7.13
CA ILE A 437 -17.84 3.53 6.57
C ILE A 437 -18.45 2.78 5.41
N LEU A 438 -17.76 2.81 4.26
CA LEU A 438 -18.09 2.06 3.06
C LEU A 438 -17.09 0.93 2.86
N SER A 439 -17.57 -0.28 2.59
CA SER A 439 -16.72 -1.42 2.27
C SER A 439 -17.43 -2.36 1.30
N VAL A 440 -16.71 -2.90 0.32
CA VAL A 440 -17.25 -3.91 -0.60
C VAL A 440 -17.03 -5.28 0.02
N VAL A 441 -18.12 -6.03 0.19
CA VAL A 441 -18.09 -7.32 0.85
C VAL A 441 -18.31 -8.45 -0.15
N LEU A 442 -17.37 -9.39 -0.18
CA LEU A 442 -17.46 -10.59 -0.99
C LEU A 442 -18.19 -11.70 -0.23
N CYS A 443 -19.06 -12.42 -0.92
CA CYS A 443 -19.83 -13.55 -0.38
C CYS A 443 -19.75 -14.79 -1.28
N PRO A 444 -18.60 -15.49 -1.35
CA PRO A 444 -18.38 -16.56 -2.32
C PRO A 444 -19.37 -17.73 -2.21
N SER A 445 -19.93 -17.95 -1.02
CA SER A 445 -20.81 -19.08 -0.70
C SER A 445 -22.29 -18.72 -0.63
N GLN A 446 -22.67 -17.48 -0.97
CA GLN A 446 -24.06 -17.02 -0.90
C GLN A 446 -24.54 -16.63 -2.30
N ASP A 447 -25.72 -17.10 -2.70
CA ASP A 447 -26.34 -16.87 -4.01
C ASP A 447 -26.62 -15.38 -4.34
N LYS A 448 -26.17 -14.45 -3.50
CA LYS A 448 -26.47 -13.01 -3.55
C LYS A 448 -25.37 -12.14 -4.17
N GLY A 449 -24.21 -12.71 -4.52
CA GLY A 449 -23.07 -11.96 -5.06
C GLY A 449 -22.40 -11.05 -4.02
N ALA A 450 -21.59 -10.09 -4.48
CA ALA A 450 -20.97 -9.08 -3.61
C ALA A 450 -21.96 -7.93 -3.27
N PHE A 451 -21.64 -7.11 -2.28
CA PHE A 451 -22.42 -5.90 -1.99
C PHE A 451 -21.57 -4.78 -1.40
N LEU A 452 -22.01 -3.54 -1.57
CA LEU A 452 -21.50 -2.39 -0.81
C LEU A 452 -22.18 -2.36 0.56
N LEU A 453 -21.40 -2.49 1.63
CA LEU A 453 -21.79 -2.31 3.02
C LEU A 453 -21.71 -0.83 3.40
N VAL A 454 -22.68 -0.35 4.16
CA VAL A 454 -22.68 0.98 4.78
C VAL A 454 -22.83 0.81 6.29
N LEU A 455 -21.83 1.26 7.03
CA LEU A 455 -21.87 1.33 8.50
C LEU A 455 -21.93 2.79 8.95
N ASP A 456 -22.59 3.03 10.08
CA ASP A 456 -22.43 4.28 10.83
C ASP A 456 -21.02 4.30 11.44
N ALA A 457 -20.23 5.34 11.17
CA ALA A 457 -18.83 5.38 11.59
C ALA A 457 -18.66 5.57 13.12
N LYS A 458 -19.70 5.99 13.84
CA LYS A 458 -19.68 6.26 15.28
C LYS A 458 -19.99 5.02 16.10
N ASN A 459 -21.14 4.40 15.88
CA ASN A 459 -21.58 3.21 16.59
C ASN A 459 -21.13 1.90 15.92
N PHE A 460 -20.71 1.95 14.66
CA PHE A 460 -20.27 0.81 13.84
C PHE A 460 -21.38 -0.20 13.52
N GLU A 461 -22.64 0.23 13.60
CA GLU A 461 -23.81 -0.56 13.23
C GLU A 461 -24.07 -0.47 11.73
N GLU A 462 -24.63 -1.55 11.19
CA GLU A 462 -24.98 -1.63 9.78
C GLU A 462 -26.24 -0.81 9.47
N LEU A 463 -26.12 0.08 8.49
CA LEU A 463 -27.22 0.94 8.02
C LEU A 463 -27.85 0.42 6.74
N ALA A 464 -27.03 -0.10 5.80
CA ALA A 464 -27.51 -0.54 4.50
C ALA A 464 -26.55 -1.52 3.80
N ARG A 465 -27.11 -2.24 2.81
CA ARG A 465 -26.36 -3.04 1.82
C ARG A 465 -26.88 -2.76 0.42
N ALA A 466 -25.99 -2.62 -0.56
CA ALA A 466 -26.33 -2.55 -1.98
C ALA A 466 -25.71 -3.73 -2.74
N TYR A 467 -26.53 -4.75 -3.04
CA TYR A 467 -26.10 -5.98 -3.71
C TYR A 467 -25.82 -5.77 -5.19
N VAL A 468 -24.79 -6.46 -5.67
CA VAL A 468 -24.39 -6.47 -7.09
C VAL A 468 -24.30 -7.92 -7.59
N PRO A 469 -24.99 -8.26 -8.70
CA PRO A 469 -25.06 -9.63 -9.20
C PRO A 469 -23.83 -10.00 -10.04
N VAL A 470 -22.63 -9.69 -9.52
CA VAL A 470 -21.35 -9.99 -10.17
C VAL A 470 -20.39 -10.64 -9.20
N ASN A 471 -19.54 -11.51 -9.73
CA ASN A 471 -18.40 -12.03 -8.98
C ASN A 471 -17.29 -10.97 -8.98
N MET A 472 -16.87 -10.58 -7.79
CA MET A 472 -15.76 -9.66 -7.57
C MET A 472 -14.57 -10.41 -7.00
N ALA A 473 -13.38 -10.05 -7.46
CA ALA A 473 -12.15 -10.49 -6.83
C ALA A 473 -11.84 -9.61 -5.60
N TYR A 474 -11.05 -10.15 -4.67
CA TYR A 474 -10.57 -9.39 -3.51
C TYR A 474 -9.49 -8.38 -3.97
N GLY A 475 -9.81 -7.10 -3.81
CA GLY A 475 -8.97 -5.97 -4.23
C GLY A 475 -8.13 -5.37 -3.10
N PHE A 476 -7.55 -4.20 -3.35
CA PHE A 476 -6.65 -3.52 -2.42
C PHE A 476 -7.27 -2.22 -1.89
N HIS A 477 -7.12 -1.11 -2.62
CA HIS A 477 -7.47 0.22 -2.14
C HIS A 477 -8.58 0.88 -2.96
N GLY A 478 -9.32 1.75 -2.29
CA GLY A 478 -10.37 2.57 -2.89
C GLY A 478 -10.28 4.03 -2.46
N THR A 479 -11.08 4.87 -3.11
CA THR A 479 -11.29 6.25 -2.67
C THR A 479 -12.76 6.60 -2.80
N PHE A 480 -13.23 7.46 -1.90
CA PHE A 480 -14.55 8.07 -2.01
C PHE A 480 -14.39 9.51 -2.52
N GLU A 481 -15.15 9.86 -3.55
CA GLU A 481 -15.27 11.23 -4.03
C GLU A 481 -16.73 11.67 -3.93
N ALA A 482 -16.95 12.79 -3.26
CA ALA A 482 -18.24 13.47 -3.30
C ALA A 482 -18.41 14.16 -4.66
N SER A 483 -19.47 13.85 -5.40
CA SER A 483 -19.84 14.65 -6.57
C SER A 483 -20.39 16.00 -6.12
N ALA A 484 -19.88 17.08 -6.70
CA ALA A 484 -20.36 18.44 -6.49
C ALA A 484 -21.80 18.65 -7.00
#